data_AF-A0AAD4L1Z5-F1
#
_entry.id   AF-A0AAD4L1Z5-F1
#
_cell.length_a   1.000
_cell.length_b   1.000
_cell.length_c   1.000
_cell.angle_alpha   90.00
_cell.angle_beta   90.00
_cell.angle_gamma   90.00
#
_symmetry.space_group_name_H-M   'P 1'
#
loop_
_entity.id
_entity.type
_entity.pdbx_description
1 polymer ?
#
loop_
_entity_poly.entity_id
_entity_poly.type
_entity_poly.pdbx_seq_one_letter_code
_entity_poly.pdbx_strand_id
1 'polypeptide(L)'
;MLHINPVLSYADLELPLPGPRQLWEAKSAIEWKEIYLYLEPLGTERLPSLVDLLQDMSQLRAFQGRIDTHAVAFVLLHGIAALIKEYHRLRFISKGHCKHWNALLISSRHQELCAALQYFRTVCSALQDPPRPEIDLVYEATSIFLYASLEELQLFAGKEDKNEARRVYHSALEWINSVDSRRAILHAGQTVRAAKAIPVVSLRGFLAITVYHASLEFWSYSVVSRTKTNPARAMAISGSSPQVVRSPPEMVVFLDAEETPDVQKFISLACGDPALQGLQGTASLV
;
A
#
# COMPACT_ATOMS: atom_id res chain seq x y z
N MET A 1 -1.61 -10.82 -8.92
CA MET A 1 -2.88 -10.66 -9.68
C MET A 1 -3.20 -9.19 -9.95
N LEU A 2 -2.25 -8.36 -10.42
CA LEU A 2 -2.48 -6.89 -10.53
C LEU A 2 -2.59 -6.38 -11.98
N HIS A 3 -2.29 -7.22 -12.98
CA HIS A 3 -2.38 -6.90 -14.41
C HIS A 3 -3.62 -7.47 -15.12
N ILE A 4 -4.54 -8.06 -14.37
CA ILE A 4 -5.79 -8.58 -14.92
C ILE A 4 -6.84 -7.48 -14.80
N ASN A 5 -7.61 -7.27 -15.87
CA ASN A 5 -8.80 -6.42 -15.79
C ASN A 5 -9.81 -7.12 -14.88
N PRO A 6 -10.29 -6.47 -13.81
CA PRO A 6 -11.25 -7.10 -12.93
C PRO A 6 -12.51 -7.44 -13.74
N VAL A 7 -13.09 -8.61 -13.49
CA VAL A 7 -14.31 -9.08 -14.17
C VAL A 7 -15.53 -8.26 -13.73
N LEU A 8 -15.49 -7.74 -12.51
CA LEU A 8 -16.52 -6.89 -11.90
C LEU A 8 -15.91 -5.54 -11.51
N SER A 9 -16.65 -4.46 -11.76
CA SER A 9 -16.25 -3.14 -11.25
C SER A 9 -16.51 -3.07 -9.75
N TYR A 10 -15.70 -2.27 -9.03
CA TYR A 10 -15.98 -1.96 -7.63
C TYR A 10 -17.33 -1.21 -7.49
N ALA A 11 -17.75 -0.49 -8.53
CA ALA A 11 -19.01 0.24 -8.57
C ALA A 11 -20.24 -0.67 -8.72
N ASP A 12 -20.06 -1.91 -9.15
CA ASP A 12 -21.15 -2.89 -9.30
C ASP A 12 -21.41 -3.67 -8.00
N LEU A 13 -20.59 -3.45 -6.96
CA LEU A 13 -20.66 -4.17 -5.68
C LEU A 13 -21.67 -3.51 -4.72
N GLU A 14 -22.94 -3.46 -5.17
CA GLU A 14 -24.08 -2.88 -4.45
C GLU A 14 -24.77 -3.87 -3.49
N LEU A 15 -24.29 -5.11 -3.44
CA LEU A 15 -24.79 -6.12 -2.51
C LEU A 15 -24.48 -5.72 -1.05
N PRO A 16 -25.38 -6.03 -0.09
CA PRO A 16 -25.12 -5.78 1.32
C PRO A 16 -23.84 -6.47 1.80
N LEU A 17 -23.11 -5.80 2.68
CA LEU A 17 -21.88 -6.32 3.26
C LEU A 17 -22.11 -7.61 4.06
N PRO A 18 -21.06 -8.45 4.21
CA PRO A 18 -21.17 -9.68 4.98
C PRO A 18 -21.58 -9.41 6.43
N GLY A 19 -22.56 -10.17 6.91
CA GLY A 19 -22.97 -10.19 8.31
C GLY A 19 -21.88 -10.71 9.24
N PRO A 20 -22.10 -10.68 10.57
CA PRO A 20 -21.06 -10.97 11.56
C PRO A 20 -20.50 -12.38 11.43
N ARG A 21 -19.22 -12.55 11.77
CA ARG A 21 -18.47 -13.81 11.67
C ARG A 21 -19.17 -15.00 12.33
N GLN A 22 -19.87 -14.77 13.44
CA GLN A 22 -20.61 -15.81 14.18
C GLN A 22 -21.67 -16.51 13.31
N LEU A 23 -22.31 -15.79 12.38
CA LEU A 23 -23.26 -16.39 11.44
C LEU A 23 -22.57 -17.34 10.46
N TRP A 24 -21.34 -17.02 10.04
CA TRP A 24 -20.57 -17.85 9.11
C TRP A 24 -19.94 -19.08 9.77
N GLU A 25 -19.71 -19.02 11.08
CA GLU A 25 -19.07 -20.09 11.86
C GLU A 25 -20.07 -21.02 12.57
N ALA A 26 -21.38 -20.74 12.47
CA ALA A 26 -22.42 -21.58 13.03
C ALA A 26 -22.33 -23.03 12.50
N LYS A 27 -22.30 -24.00 13.41
CA LYS A 27 -22.08 -25.42 13.09
C LYS A 27 -23.37 -26.14 12.69
N SER A 28 -24.53 -25.51 12.88
CA SER A 28 -25.83 -26.05 12.51
C SER A 28 -26.81 -24.94 12.11
N ALA A 29 -27.86 -25.32 11.39
CA ALA A 29 -28.94 -24.40 11.02
C ALA A 29 -29.71 -23.85 12.24
N ILE A 30 -29.77 -24.62 13.33
CA ILE A 30 -30.43 -24.20 14.59
C ILE A 30 -29.60 -23.09 15.25
N GLU A 31 -28.31 -23.34 15.43
CA GLU A 31 -27.36 -22.35 15.98
C GLU A 31 -27.33 -21.08 15.13
N TRP A 32 -27.29 -21.22 13.81
CA TRP A 32 -27.36 -20.07 12.88
C TRP A 32 -28.62 -19.24 13.12
N LYS A 33 -29.78 -19.89 13.23
CA LYS A 33 -31.08 -19.23 13.45
C LYS A 33 -31.12 -18.51 14.79
N GLU A 34 -30.61 -19.15 15.86
CA GLU A 34 -30.54 -18.55 17.19
C GLU A 34 -29.68 -17.29 17.19
N ILE A 35 -28.50 -17.33 16.57
CA ILE A 35 -27.61 -16.17 16.41
C ILE A 35 -28.32 -15.08 15.58
N TYR A 36 -28.95 -15.45 14.46
CA TYR A 36 -29.64 -14.50 13.59
C TYR A 36 -30.77 -13.76 14.33
N LEU A 37 -31.62 -14.48 15.08
CA LEU A 37 -32.70 -13.89 15.86
C LEU A 37 -32.19 -13.05 17.04
N TYR A 38 -31.04 -13.40 17.62
CA TYR A 38 -30.39 -12.57 18.64
C TYR A 38 -29.88 -11.23 18.08
N LEU A 39 -29.44 -11.23 16.81
CA LEU A 39 -28.94 -10.03 16.12
C LEU A 39 -30.06 -9.18 15.49
N GLU A 40 -31.25 -9.75 15.25
CA GLU A 40 -32.41 -9.06 14.66
C GLU A 40 -32.84 -7.74 15.35
N PRO A 41 -32.81 -7.62 16.70
CA PRO A 41 -33.13 -6.37 17.39
C PRO A 41 -32.17 -5.22 17.09
N LEU A 42 -31.00 -5.48 16.49
CA LEU A 42 -29.99 -4.47 16.16
C LEU A 42 -30.41 -3.57 14.98
N GLY A 43 -31.53 -3.86 14.30
CA GLY A 43 -32.18 -2.95 13.36
C GLY A 43 -32.65 -3.62 12.07
N THR A 44 -33.73 -3.08 11.49
CA THR A 44 -34.32 -3.53 10.21
C THR A 44 -33.74 -2.83 8.98
N GLU A 45 -32.84 -1.86 9.18
CA GLU A 45 -32.22 -1.11 8.10
C GLU A 45 -31.36 -2.03 7.21
N ARG A 46 -31.41 -1.78 5.90
CA ARG A 46 -30.55 -2.43 4.90
C ARG A 46 -29.09 -2.19 5.27
N LEU A 47 -28.28 -3.25 5.32
CA LEU A 47 -26.84 -3.13 5.53
C LEU A 47 -26.21 -2.39 4.33
N PRO A 48 -25.19 -1.54 4.56
CA PRO A 48 -24.52 -0.83 3.48
C PRO A 48 -23.84 -1.83 2.54
N SER A 49 -23.60 -1.38 1.32
CA SER A 49 -22.76 -2.05 0.31
C SER A 49 -21.35 -1.49 0.29
N LEU A 50 -20.46 -2.04 -0.56
CA LEU A 50 -19.14 -1.42 -0.77
C LEU A 50 -19.28 0.00 -1.33
N VAL A 51 -20.23 0.22 -2.25
CA VAL A 51 -20.47 1.53 -2.85
C VAL A 51 -20.87 2.55 -1.80
N ASP A 52 -21.77 2.17 -0.89
CA ASP A 52 -22.22 3.02 0.21
C ASP A 52 -21.05 3.39 1.14
N LEU A 53 -20.18 2.43 1.46
CA LEU A 53 -19.00 2.69 2.31
C LEU A 53 -17.91 3.51 1.62
N LEU A 54 -17.73 3.37 0.31
CA LEU A 54 -16.79 4.22 -0.44
C LEU A 54 -17.28 5.68 -0.51
N GLN A 55 -18.59 5.91 -0.45
CA GLN A 55 -19.17 7.25 -0.33
C GLN A 55 -19.07 7.80 1.10
N ASP A 56 -19.31 6.95 2.10
CA ASP A 56 -19.25 7.33 3.51
C ASP A 56 -18.76 6.18 4.40
N MET A 57 -17.46 6.15 4.68
CA MET A 57 -16.86 5.13 5.54
C MET A 57 -17.28 5.27 7.01
N SER A 58 -17.89 6.39 7.43
CA SER A 58 -18.35 6.57 8.82
C SER A 58 -19.43 5.56 9.21
N GLN A 59 -20.19 5.07 8.22
CA GLN A 59 -21.20 4.03 8.39
C GLN A 59 -20.63 2.71 8.93
N LEU A 60 -19.33 2.45 8.74
CA LEU A 60 -18.68 1.26 9.30
C LEU A 60 -18.87 1.17 10.82
N ARG A 61 -18.83 2.32 11.50
CA ARG A 61 -19.04 2.39 12.95
C ARG A 61 -20.50 2.17 13.34
N ALA A 62 -21.43 2.67 12.52
CA ALA A 62 -22.87 2.54 12.78
C ALA A 62 -23.32 1.06 12.68
N PHE A 63 -22.77 0.31 11.72
CA PHE A 63 -23.15 -1.08 11.47
C PHE A 63 -22.21 -2.12 12.08
N GLN A 64 -21.19 -1.73 12.88
CA GLN A 64 -20.13 -2.64 13.36
C GLN A 64 -20.63 -3.89 14.10
N GLY A 65 -21.79 -3.84 14.77
CA GLY A 65 -22.39 -5.00 15.44
C GLY A 65 -23.18 -5.95 14.52
N ARG A 66 -23.39 -5.55 13.26
CA ARG A 66 -24.21 -6.26 12.26
C ARG A 66 -23.41 -6.69 11.03
N ILE A 67 -22.11 -6.44 11.00
CA ILE A 67 -21.21 -6.81 9.90
C ILE A 67 -19.97 -7.52 10.43
N ASP A 68 -19.30 -8.30 9.58
CA ASP A 68 -17.94 -8.75 9.86
C ASP A 68 -16.96 -7.61 9.58
N THR A 69 -16.59 -6.86 10.62
CA THR A 69 -15.72 -5.67 10.51
C THR A 69 -14.37 -5.97 9.86
N HIS A 70 -13.78 -7.14 10.13
CA HIS A 70 -12.50 -7.54 9.54
C HIS A 70 -12.65 -7.85 8.05
N ALA A 71 -13.70 -8.59 7.66
CA ALA A 71 -13.97 -8.86 6.25
C ALA A 71 -14.30 -7.57 5.47
N VAL A 72 -15.10 -6.69 6.06
CA VAL A 72 -15.45 -5.40 5.46
C VAL A 72 -14.22 -4.49 5.31
N ALA A 73 -13.29 -4.50 6.27
CA ALA A 73 -12.04 -3.75 6.16
C ALA A 73 -11.22 -4.18 4.93
N PHE A 74 -11.11 -5.49 4.66
CA PHE A 74 -10.49 -5.98 3.43
C PHE A 74 -11.23 -5.53 2.17
N VAL A 75 -12.56 -5.64 2.17
CA VAL A 75 -13.41 -5.23 1.03
C VAL A 75 -13.20 -3.75 0.71
N LEU A 76 -13.18 -2.89 1.72
CA LEU A 76 -12.89 -1.45 1.58
C LEU A 76 -11.49 -1.19 1.01
N LEU A 77 -10.45 -1.82 1.58
CA LEU A 77 -9.08 -1.65 1.11
C LEU A 77 -8.92 -2.09 -0.35
N HIS A 78 -9.53 -3.19 -0.74
CA HIS A 78 -9.53 -3.63 -2.13
C HIS A 78 -10.33 -2.71 -3.05
N GLY A 79 -11.43 -2.12 -2.57
CA GLY A 79 -12.15 -1.05 -3.28
C GLY A 79 -11.26 0.17 -3.52
N ILE A 80 -10.58 0.65 -2.48
CA ILE A 80 -9.62 1.77 -2.58
C ILE A 80 -8.47 1.41 -3.53
N ALA A 81 -7.92 0.19 -3.46
CA ALA A 81 -6.89 -0.28 -4.37
C ALA A 81 -7.34 -0.28 -5.84
N ALA A 82 -8.62 -0.57 -6.12
CA ALA A 82 -9.19 -0.46 -7.45
C ALA A 82 -9.22 1.00 -7.94
N LEU A 83 -9.64 1.94 -7.07
CA LEU A 83 -9.61 3.38 -7.37
C LEU A 83 -8.18 3.89 -7.63
N ILE A 84 -7.20 3.41 -6.86
CA ILE A 84 -5.77 3.72 -7.04
C ILE A 84 -5.27 3.22 -8.41
N LYS A 85 -5.68 2.01 -8.82
CA LYS A 85 -5.32 1.45 -10.12
C LYS A 85 -5.88 2.30 -11.27
N GLU A 86 -7.12 2.77 -11.15
CA GLU A 86 -7.73 3.68 -12.13
C GLU A 86 -6.99 5.03 -12.19
N TYR A 87 -6.66 5.59 -11.02
CA TYR A 87 -5.82 6.79 -10.91
C TYR A 87 -4.49 6.64 -11.67
N HIS A 88 -3.78 5.53 -11.48
CA HIS A 88 -2.50 5.32 -12.18
C HIS A 88 -2.67 5.15 -13.68
N ARG A 89 -3.73 4.49 -14.15
CA ARG A 89 -4.05 4.41 -15.59
C ARG A 89 -4.28 5.79 -16.19
N LEU A 90 -5.07 6.63 -15.52
CA LEU A 90 -5.34 8.00 -15.98
C LEU A 90 -4.08 8.87 -15.95
N ARG A 91 -3.25 8.72 -14.90
CA ARG A 91 -1.96 9.39 -14.77
C ARG A 91 -1.01 8.99 -15.89
N PHE A 92 -0.92 7.70 -16.21
CA PHE A 92 -0.06 7.17 -17.27
C PHE A 92 -0.41 7.78 -18.63
N ILE A 93 -1.70 7.83 -18.99
CA ILE A 93 -2.18 8.46 -20.23
C ILE A 93 -1.84 9.96 -20.24
N SER A 94 -1.92 10.63 -19.09
CA SER A 94 -1.69 12.08 -18.96
C SER A 94 -0.23 12.49 -19.11
N LYS A 95 0.74 11.56 -19.08
CA LYS A 95 2.18 11.86 -19.27
C LYS A 95 2.56 12.23 -20.72
N GLY A 96 1.60 12.19 -21.67
CA GLY A 96 1.80 12.57 -23.07
C GLY A 96 1.96 14.08 -23.34
N HIS A 97 1.97 14.46 -24.63
CA HIS A 97 2.33 15.80 -25.13
C HIS A 97 1.44 16.97 -24.63
N CYS A 98 0.26 16.70 -24.07
CA CYS A 98 -0.68 17.71 -23.57
C CYS A 98 -0.73 17.73 -22.03
N LYS A 99 0.36 18.17 -21.41
CA LYS A 99 0.56 18.19 -19.94
C LYS A 99 -0.47 19.02 -19.14
N HIS A 100 -1.24 19.90 -19.78
CA HIS A 100 -1.99 20.95 -19.08
C HIS A 100 -3.43 20.60 -18.71
N TRP A 101 -4.11 19.72 -19.46
CA TRP A 101 -5.56 19.52 -19.28
C TRP A 101 -5.92 18.68 -18.05
N ASN A 102 -5.07 17.73 -17.65
CA ASN A 102 -5.39 16.75 -16.61
C ASN A 102 -4.58 16.90 -15.32
N ALA A 103 -3.57 17.78 -15.27
CA ALA A 103 -2.65 17.84 -14.14
C ALA A 103 -3.36 18.10 -12.79
N LEU A 104 -4.27 19.07 -12.75
CA LEU A 104 -5.05 19.40 -11.55
C LEU A 104 -6.00 18.27 -11.13
N LEU A 105 -6.61 17.58 -12.10
CA LEU A 105 -7.49 16.45 -11.84
C LEU A 105 -6.72 15.27 -11.23
N ILE A 106 -5.54 14.94 -11.80
CA ILE A 106 -4.66 13.89 -11.29
C ILE A 106 -4.17 14.21 -9.87
N SER A 107 -3.76 15.46 -9.62
CA SER A 107 -3.31 15.86 -8.27
C SER A 107 -4.44 15.84 -7.25
N SER A 108 -5.64 16.32 -7.63
CA SER A 108 -6.83 16.29 -6.77
C SER A 108 -7.20 14.85 -6.42
N ARG A 109 -7.23 13.96 -7.43
CA ARG A 109 -7.54 12.55 -7.22
C ARG A 109 -6.52 11.84 -6.32
N HIS A 110 -5.23 12.18 -6.46
CA HIS A 110 -4.20 11.65 -5.57
C HIS A 110 -4.42 12.08 -4.11
N GLN A 111 -4.77 13.35 -3.88
CA GLN A 111 -5.06 13.87 -2.53
C GLN A 111 -6.29 13.22 -1.93
N GLU A 112 -7.35 13.03 -2.71
CA GLU A 112 -8.57 12.34 -2.30
C GLU A 112 -8.27 10.89 -1.86
N LEU A 113 -7.46 10.16 -2.62
CA LEU A 113 -7.06 8.79 -2.29
C LEU A 113 -6.16 8.74 -1.03
N CYS A 114 -5.27 9.70 -0.85
CA CYS A 114 -4.49 9.84 0.40
C CYS A 114 -5.43 10.04 1.60
N ALA A 115 -6.39 10.96 1.48
CA ALA A 115 -7.35 11.25 2.53
C ALA A 115 -8.25 10.04 2.83
N ALA A 116 -8.68 9.30 1.80
CA ALA A 116 -9.46 8.08 1.95
C ALA A 116 -8.71 7.01 2.76
N LEU A 117 -7.43 6.75 2.47
CA LEU A 117 -6.63 5.81 3.27
C LEU A 117 -6.42 6.30 4.71
N GLN A 118 -6.12 7.58 4.92
CA GLN A 118 -5.97 8.13 6.27
C GLN A 118 -7.27 8.04 7.08
N TYR A 119 -8.40 8.32 6.42
CA TYR A 119 -9.71 8.22 7.03
C TYR A 119 -10.07 6.77 7.36
N PHE A 120 -9.80 5.82 6.45
CA PHE A 120 -9.95 4.39 6.71
C PHE A 120 -9.22 3.98 8.00
N ARG A 121 -7.94 4.35 8.15
CA ARG A 121 -7.15 4.04 9.35
C ARG A 121 -7.77 4.62 10.61
N THR A 122 -8.27 5.85 10.53
CA THR A 122 -8.95 6.55 11.64
C THR A 122 -10.23 5.82 12.05
N VAL A 123 -11.09 5.47 11.09
CA VAL A 123 -12.35 4.76 11.33
C VAL A 123 -12.08 3.37 11.92
N CYS A 124 -11.14 2.60 11.36
CA CYS A 124 -10.78 1.29 11.88
C CYS A 124 -10.22 1.34 13.30
N SER A 125 -9.44 2.37 13.66
CA SER A 125 -8.93 2.54 15.03
C SER A 125 -10.03 2.81 16.06
N ALA A 126 -11.21 3.27 15.63
CA ALA A 126 -12.34 3.59 16.47
C ALA A 126 -13.37 2.44 16.60
N LEU A 127 -13.11 1.29 15.96
CA LEU A 127 -13.93 0.09 16.08
C LEU A 127 -13.67 -0.61 17.42
N GLN A 128 -14.65 -1.42 17.86
CA GLN A 128 -14.53 -2.17 19.12
C GLN A 128 -13.42 -3.23 19.07
N ASP A 129 -13.33 -3.95 17.94
CA ASP A 129 -12.30 -4.96 17.74
C ASP A 129 -11.05 -4.34 17.11
N PRO A 130 -9.85 -4.60 17.67
CA PRO A 130 -8.63 -4.12 17.05
C PRO A 130 -8.44 -4.74 15.65
N PRO A 131 -7.85 -4.01 14.70
CA PRO A 131 -7.53 -4.55 13.40
C PRO A 131 -6.52 -5.70 13.52
N ARG A 132 -6.70 -6.72 12.69
CA ARG A 132 -5.73 -7.82 12.60
C ARG A 132 -4.50 -7.37 11.81
N PRO A 133 -3.31 -7.94 12.07
CA PRO A 133 -2.08 -7.55 11.36
C PRO A 133 -2.18 -7.79 9.84
N GLU A 134 -3.04 -8.69 9.38
CA GLU A 134 -3.32 -8.87 7.95
C GLU A 134 -4.00 -7.65 7.32
N ILE A 135 -4.85 -6.92 8.06
CA ILE A 135 -5.48 -5.68 7.58
C ILE A 135 -4.44 -4.59 7.46
N ASP A 136 -3.57 -4.45 8.47
CA ASP A 136 -2.45 -3.50 8.43
C ASP A 136 -1.54 -3.79 7.25
N LEU A 137 -1.17 -5.05 7.03
CA LEU A 137 -0.36 -5.46 5.87
C LEU A 137 -1.01 -5.05 4.53
N VAL A 138 -2.31 -5.26 4.36
CA VAL A 138 -3.02 -4.86 3.12
C VAL A 138 -3.17 -3.34 3.02
N TYR A 139 -3.34 -2.63 4.13
CA TYR A 139 -3.35 -1.17 4.17
C TYR A 139 -2.02 -0.58 3.71
N GLU A 140 -0.91 -1.09 4.26
CA GLU A 140 0.43 -0.64 3.92
C GLU A 140 0.75 -0.97 2.45
N ALA A 141 0.37 -2.15 1.97
CA ALA A 141 0.50 -2.51 0.55
C ALA A 141 -0.33 -1.61 -0.37
N THR A 142 -1.55 -1.28 0.01
CA THR A 142 -2.42 -0.37 -0.75
C THR A 142 -1.82 1.04 -0.78
N SER A 143 -1.18 1.47 0.32
CA SER A 143 -0.47 2.74 0.40
C SER A 143 0.77 2.76 -0.49
N ILE A 144 1.55 1.67 -0.56
CA ILE A 144 2.62 1.51 -1.55
C ILE A 144 2.07 1.76 -2.96
N PHE A 145 0.96 1.09 -3.32
CA PHE A 145 0.37 1.22 -4.65
C PHE A 145 -0.13 2.63 -4.94
N LEU A 146 -0.43 3.48 -3.95
CA LEU A 146 -0.78 4.87 -4.17
C LEU A 146 0.44 5.71 -4.57
N TYR A 147 1.56 5.52 -3.87
CA TYR A 147 2.78 6.33 -4.05
C TYR A 147 3.74 5.80 -5.10
N ALA A 148 3.63 4.53 -5.49
CA ALA A 148 4.43 3.90 -6.52
C ALA A 148 3.53 3.25 -7.58
N SER A 149 3.80 3.54 -8.85
CA SER A 149 3.13 2.84 -9.95
C SER A 149 3.76 1.46 -10.11
N LEU A 150 3.01 0.42 -9.73
CA LEU A 150 3.48 -0.96 -9.86
C LEU A 150 3.83 -1.33 -11.31
N GLU A 151 3.08 -0.80 -12.28
CA GLU A 151 3.32 -1.07 -13.70
C GLU A 151 4.66 -0.48 -14.14
N GLU A 152 4.92 0.79 -13.82
CA GLU A 152 6.17 1.45 -14.18
C GLU A 152 7.37 0.82 -13.46
N LEU A 153 7.19 0.43 -12.19
CA LEU A 153 8.21 -0.23 -11.39
C LEU A 153 8.57 -1.62 -11.96
N GLN A 154 7.57 -2.39 -12.39
CA GLN A 154 7.82 -3.70 -13.02
C GLN A 154 8.42 -3.57 -14.42
N LEU A 155 8.02 -2.57 -15.21
CA LEU A 155 8.67 -2.27 -16.49
C LEU A 155 10.14 -1.91 -16.27
N PHE A 156 10.43 -1.07 -15.26
CA PHE A 156 11.79 -0.73 -14.86
C PHE A 156 12.60 -1.96 -14.44
N ALA A 157 11.98 -2.89 -13.70
CA ALA A 157 12.57 -4.17 -13.33
C ALA A 157 12.77 -5.16 -14.50
N GLY A 158 12.39 -4.77 -15.73
CA GLY A 158 12.60 -5.57 -16.94
C GLY A 158 11.54 -6.65 -17.17
N LYS A 159 10.31 -6.44 -16.72
CA LYS A 159 9.17 -7.36 -16.96
C LYS A 159 8.92 -7.63 -18.46
N GLU A 160 9.15 -6.62 -19.30
CA GLU A 160 8.96 -6.71 -20.75
C GLU A 160 10.32 -6.78 -21.47
N ASP A 161 10.63 -5.83 -22.36
CA ASP A 161 11.91 -5.77 -23.06
C ASP A 161 12.82 -4.66 -22.50
N LYS A 162 14.06 -4.62 -23.01
CA LYS A 162 15.04 -3.61 -22.60
C LYS A 162 14.66 -2.19 -23.06
N ASN A 163 13.87 -2.05 -24.13
CA ASN A 163 13.46 -0.75 -24.64
C ASN A 163 12.40 -0.13 -23.73
N GLU A 164 11.47 -0.95 -23.27
CA GLU A 164 10.42 -0.60 -22.33
C GLU A 164 11.00 -0.22 -20.95
N ALA A 165 11.98 -1.00 -20.46
CA ALA A 165 12.71 -0.63 -19.24
C ALA A 165 13.44 0.72 -19.38
N ARG A 166 14.03 1.02 -20.55
CA ARG A 166 14.66 2.31 -20.84
C ARG A 166 13.63 3.44 -20.95
N ARG A 167 12.44 3.18 -21.49
CA ARG A 167 11.36 4.16 -21.64
C ARG A 167 10.92 4.73 -20.30
N VAL A 168 10.83 3.89 -19.27
CA VAL A 168 10.41 4.31 -17.92
C VAL A 168 11.57 4.78 -17.03
N TYR A 169 12.83 4.65 -17.48
CA TYR A 169 14.02 4.99 -16.70
C TYR A 169 14.01 6.45 -16.20
N HIS A 170 13.65 7.41 -17.06
CA HIS A 170 13.57 8.81 -16.66
C HIS A 170 12.51 9.05 -15.58
N SER A 171 11.32 8.45 -15.74
CA SER A 171 10.27 8.54 -14.72
C SER A 171 10.67 7.86 -13.42
N ALA A 172 11.43 6.77 -13.46
CA ALA A 172 11.99 6.15 -12.27
C ALA A 172 12.98 7.09 -11.56
N LEU A 173 13.84 7.79 -12.31
CA LEU A 173 14.75 8.81 -11.79
C LEU A 173 14.02 10.01 -11.16
N GLU A 174 12.92 10.47 -11.77
CA GLU A 174 12.09 11.52 -11.19
C GLU A 174 11.41 11.06 -9.90
N TRP A 175 10.81 9.86 -9.94
CA TRP A 175 10.10 9.29 -8.80
C TRP A 175 11.01 9.13 -7.59
N ILE A 176 12.22 8.60 -7.74
CA ILE A 176 13.14 8.37 -6.61
C ILE A 176 13.58 9.67 -5.90
N ASN A 177 13.42 10.83 -6.54
CA ASN A 177 13.70 12.13 -5.92
C ASN A 177 12.47 12.72 -5.21
N SER A 178 11.29 12.18 -5.48
CA SER A 178 10.02 12.68 -4.96
C SER A 178 9.77 12.24 -3.51
N VAL A 179 8.89 13.01 -2.84
CA VAL A 179 8.31 12.64 -1.54
C VAL A 179 7.58 11.29 -1.64
N ASP A 180 6.92 11.02 -2.76
CA ASP A 180 6.16 9.79 -2.99
C ASP A 180 7.05 8.55 -2.88
N SER A 181 8.27 8.58 -3.44
CA SER A 181 9.19 7.44 -3.28
C SER A 181 9.54 7.15 -1.83
N ARG A 182 9.74 8.19 -1.02
CA ARG A 182 10.06 8.06 0.41
C ARG A 182 8.86 7.55 1.21
N ARG A 183 7.65 7.99 0.86
CA ARG A 183 6.41 7.43 1.41
C ARG A 183 6.22 5.96 1.00
N ALA A 184 6.46 5.61 -0.26
CA ALA A 184 6.33 4.24 -0.75
C ALA A 184 7.25 3.28 0.02
N ILE A 185 8.54 3.62 0.21
CA ILE A 185 9.44 2.77 0.98
C ILE A 185 9.14 2.75 2.48
N LEU A 186 8.57 3.82 3.03
CA LEU A 186 8.08 3.80 4.41
C LEU A 186 6.95 2.76 4.55
N HIS A 187 5.95 2.81 3.68
CA HIS A 187 4.87 1.83 3.67
C HIS A 187 5.38 0.41 3.35
N ALA A 188 6.43 0.26 2.54
CA ALA A 188 7.12 -1.02 2.37
C ALA A 188 7.76 -1.52 3.68
N GLY A 189 8.32 -0.62 4.49
CA GLY A 189 8.86 -0.95 5.82
C GLY A 189 7.77 -1.38 6.79
N GLN A 190 6.66 -0.64 6.83
CA GLN A 190 5.50 -1.02 7.63
C GLN A 190 4.84 -2.33 7.14
N THR A 191 4.87 -2.63 5.84
CA THR A 191 4.45 -3.94 5.30
C THR A 191 5.31 -5.07 5.88
N VAL A 192 6.63 -4.88 5.97
CA VAL A 192 7.52 -5.86 6.61
C VAL A 192 7.22 -5.99 8.10
N ARG A 193 6.97 -4.88 8.80
CA ARG A 193 6.56 -4.87 10.21
C ARG A 193 5.27 -5.68 10.44
N ALA A 194 4.23 -5.41 9.65
CA ALA A 194 2.96 -6.13 9.74
C ALA A 194 3.13 -7.63 9.41
N ALA A 195 3.93 -7.95 8.39
CA ALA A 195 4.24 -9.34 8.05
C ALA A 195 4.92 -10.12 9.19
N LYS A 196 5.81 -9.47 9.95
CA LYS A 196 6.47 -10.06 11.13
C LYS A 196 5.47 -10.40 12.26
N ALA A 197 4.33 -9.72 12.32
CA ALA A 197 3.28 -9.96 13.31
C ALA A 197 2.29 -11.07 12.88
N ILE A 198 2.30 -11.50 11.61
CA ILE A 198 1.44 -12.56 11.09
C ILE A 198 2.11 -13.93 11.29
N PRO A 199 1.40 -14.96 11.79
CA PRO A 199 1.93 -16.31 11.84
C PRO A 199 2.39 -16.78 10.45
N VAL A 200 3.60 -17.38 10.36
CA VAL A 200 4.21 -17.79 9.08
C VAL A 200 3.28 -18.68 8.24
N VAL A 201 2.51 -19.55 8.89
CA VAL A 201 1.53 -20.44 8.22
C VAL A 201 0.39 -19.68 7.55
N SER A 202 0.09 -18.46 7.99
CA SER A 202 -0.96 -17.59 7.47
C SER A 202 -0.46 -16.64 6.38
N LEU A 203 0.85 -16.40 6.29
CA LEU A 203 1.46 -15.52 5.27
C LEU A 203 1.51 -16.20 3.89
N ARG A 204 0.34 -16.37 3.27
CA ARG A 204 0.16 -17.07 1.99
C ARG A 204 -0.68 -16.25 1.03
N GLY A 205 -0.77 -16.69 -0.22
CA GLY A 205 -1.62 -16.09 -1.23
C GLY A 205 -1.33 -14.61 -1.43
N PHE A 206 -2.36 -13.76 -1.32
CA PHE A 206 -2.22 -12.32 -1.49
C PHE A 206 -1.28 -11.67 -0.47
N LEU A 207 -1.28 -12.12 0.78
CA LEU A 207 -0.44 -11.54 1.83
C LEU A 207 1.05 -11.69 1.48
N ALA A 208 1.48 -12.87 1.03
CA ALA A 208 2.85 -13.09 0.56
C ALA A 208 3.21 -12.22 -0.66
N ILE A 209 2.25 -11.98 -1.56
CA ILE A 209 2.44 -11.12 -2.74
C ILE A 209 2.70 -9.66 -2.31
N THR A 210 2.03 -9.17 -1.27
CA THR A 210 2.29 -7.80 -0.77
C THR A 210 3.72 -7.64 -0.23
N VAL A 211 4.25 -8.64 0.46
CA VAL A 211 5.65 -8.66 0.94
C VAL A 211 6.63 -8.70 -0.23
N TYR A 212 6.32 -9.44 -1.28
CA TYR A 212 7.09 -9.40 -2.53
C TYR A 212 7.10 -7.99 -3.14
N HIS A 213 5.96 -7.30 -3.17
CA HIS A 213 5.90 -5.93 -3.67
C HIS A 213 6.71 -4.95 -2.83
N ALA A 214 6.62 -5.03 -1.49
CA ALA A 214 7.48 -4.24 -0.60
C ALA A 214 8.97 -4.49 -0.88
N SER A 215 9.36 -5.74 -1.12
CA SER A 215 10.74 -6.09 -1.47
C SER A 215 11.16 -5.49 -2.82
N LEU A 216 10.27 -5.46 -3.80
CA LEU A 216 10.52 -4.88 -5.12
C LEU A 216 10.65 -3.35 -5.06
N GLU A 217 9.86 -2.68 -4.21
CA GLU A 217 10.00 -1.25 -3.94
C GLU A 217 11.36 -0.91 -3.35
N PHE A 218 11.80 -1.66 -2.32
CA PHE A 218 13.14 -1.49 -1.75
C PHE A 218 14.23 -1.69 -2.79
N TRP A 219 14.17 -2.78 -3.55
CA TRP A 219 15.13 -3.05 -4.61
C TRP A 219 15.20 -1.88 -5.61
N SER A 220 14.05 -1.40 -6.07
CA SER A 220 13.96 -0.32 -7.04
C SER A 220 14.55 0.98 -6.48
N TYR A 221 14.20 1.31 -5.23
CA TYR A 221 14.71 2.47 -4.52
C TYR A 221 16.23 2.42 -4.37
N SER A 222 16.78 1.28 -3.92
CA SER A 222 18.21 1.07 -3.69
C SER A 222 19.01 1.12 -4.99
N VAL A 223 18.55 0.45 -6.05
CA VAL A 223 19.26 0.40 -7.35
C VAL A 223 19.41 1.79 -7.94
N VAL A 224 18.33 2.58 -7.92
CA VAL A 224 18.35 3.93 -8.51
C VAL A 224 19.05 4.93 -7.60
N SER A 225 19.00 4.77 -6.27
CA SER A 225 19.73 5.65 -5.35
C SER A 225 21.25 5.50 -5.46
N ARG A 226 21.75 4.28 -5.70
CA ARG A 226 23.18 3.98 -5.87
C ARG A 226 23.80 4.58 -7.14
N THR A 227 23.01 4.82 -8.18
CA THR A 227 23.52 5.50 -9.39
C THR A 227 23.76 7.00 -9.15
N LYS A 228 23.08 7.61 -8.17
CA LYS A 228 23.24 9.02 -7.80
C LYS A 228 24.46 9.29 -6.93
N THR A 229 24.71 8.44 -5.94
CA THR A 229 25.82 8.63 -4.98
C THR A 229 27.19 8.33 -5.59
N ASN A 230 27.24 7.71 -6.77
CA ASN A 230 28.50 7.42 -7.45
C ASN A 230 28.33 7.34 -8.99
N PRO A 231 28.31 8.49 -9.71
CA PRO A 231 28.17 8.49 -11.17
C PRO A 231 29.32 7.73 -11.88
N ALA A 232 30.47 7.56 -11.23
CA ALA A 232 31.59 6.76 -11.73
C ALA A 232 31.35 5.24 -11.68
N ARG A 233 30.44 4.75 -10.83
CA ARG A 233 30.18 3.32 -10.66
C ARG A 233 29.14 2.77 -11.64
N ALA A 234 28.30 3.63 -12.21
CA ALA A 234 27.41 3.28 -13.31
C ALA A 234 28.16 3.00 -14.63
N MET A 235 29.42 3.45 -14.77
CA MET A 235 30.32 3.11 -15.88
C MET A 235 31.37 2.03 -15.54
N ALA A 236 31.45 1.57 -14.29
CA ALA A 236 32.45 0.60 -13.86
C ALA A 236 31.96 -0.85 -13.99
N ILE A 237 31.63 -1.25 -15.22
CA ILE A 237 31.80 -2.65 -15.65
C ILE A 237 33.29 -2.94 -15.97
N SER A 238 34.13 -1.91 -15.99
CA SER A 238 35.59 -2.03 -16.14
C SER A 238 36.30 -1.43 -14.93
N GLY A 239 37.11 -2.25 -14.28
CA GLY A 239 37.65 -2.02 -12.95
C GLY A 239 38.56 -0.78 -12.81
N SER A 240 38.33 -0.03 -11.74
CA SER A 240 39.35 0.52 -10.85
C SER A 240 38.64 1.22 -9.67
N SER A 241 39.24 1.12 -8.48
CA SER A 241 38.65 1.58 -7.21
C SER A 241 39.09 3.01 -6.89
N PRO A 242 38.18 3.93 -6.53
CA PRO A 242 38.54 5.15 -5.82
C PRO A 242 38.18 5.06 -4.32
N GLN A 243 39.05 5.60 -3.49
CA GLN A 243 38.90 5.65 -2.04
C GLN A 243 37.74 6.56 -1.62
N VAL A 244 36.95 6.10 -0.65
CA VAL A 244 35.75 6.77 -0.12
C VAL A 244 36.15 7.67 1.05
N VAL A 245 36.00 8.98 0.87
CA VAL A 245 35.98 9.96 1.96
C VAL A 245 34.73 9.69 2.81
N ARG A 246 34.90 9.39 4.10
CA ARG A 246 33.80 9.11 5.03
C ARG A 246 33.12 10.42 5.44
N SER A 247 31.91 10.65 4.94
CA SER A 247 30.92 11.58 5.51
C SER A 247 30.63 11.23 6.98
N PRO A 248 30.18 12.19 7.83
CA PRO A 248 29.70 11.86 9.18
C PRO A 248 28.62 10.78 9.11
N PRO A 249 28.44 9.93 10.15
CA PRO A 249 27.44 8.86 10.11
C PRO A 249 26.06 9.48 9.87
N GLU A 250 25.53 9.25 8.67
CA GLU A 250 24.19 9.67 8.30
C GLU A 250 23.19 9.04 9.29
N MET A 251 22.22 9.84 9.72
CA MET A 251 21.22 9.42 10.70
C MET A 251 20.40 8.26 10.12
N VAL A 252 20.53 7.07 10.69
CA VAL A 252 19.78 5.88 10.24
C VAL A 252 18.31 6.01 10.63
N VAL A 253 17.41 5.83 9.67
CA VAL A 253 15.97 5.92 9.83
C VAL A 253 15.34 4.55 9.61
N PHE A 254 14.86 3.92 10.68
CA PHE A 254 14.22 2.60 10.60
C PHE A 254 12.79 2.71 10.08
N LEU A 255 12.54 2.15 8.89
CA LEU A 255 11.24 2.23 8.21
C LEU A 255 10.22 1.19 8.69
N ASP A 256 10.67 0.13 9.36
CA ASP A 256 9.83 -0.92 9.94
C ASP A 256 9.60 -0.76 11.45
N ALA A 257 9.92 0.42 12.00
CA ALA A 257 9.69 0.79 13.39
C ALA A 257 8.42 1.65 13.55
N GLU A 258 8.12 2.11 14.77
CA GLU A 258 7.09 3.14 14.98
C GLU A 258 7.49 4.48 14.36
N GLU A 259 6.48 5.27 13.99
CA GLU A 259 6.71 6.55 13.34
C GLU A 259 7.37 7.54 14.32
N THR A 260 8.55 8.02 13.95
CA THR A 260 9.32 8.99 14.72
C THR A 260 9.41 10.31 13.96
N PRO A 261 9.76 11.42 14.63
CA PRO A 261 10.02 12.69 13.94
C PRO A 261 11.07 12.59 12.84
N ASP A 262 12.01 11.63 12.95
CA ASP A 262 13.05 11.41 11.95
C ASP A 262 12.52 10.75 10.67
N VAL A 263 11.48 9.91 10.77
CA VAL A 263 10.73 9.43 9.61
C VAL A 263 10.10 10.60 8.85
N GLN A 264 9.52 11.57 9.56
CA GLN A 264 8.94 12.74 8.92
C GLN A 264 10.01 13.64 8.25
N LYS A 265 11.17 13.82 8.89
CA LYS A 265 12.32 14.51 8.26
C LYS A 265 12.80 13.77 7.02
N PHE A 266 12.86 12.45 7.06
CA PHE A 266 13.21 11.64 5.90
C PHE A 266 12.21 11.88 4.76
N ILE A 267 10.90 11.76 5.02
CA ILE A 267 9.87 11.98 4.00
C ILE A 267 9.92 13.41 3.45
N SER A 268 9.91 14.43 4.30
CA SER A 268 9.77 15.83 3.87
C SER A 268 11.07 16.42 3.32
N LEU A 269 12.22 16.09 3.92
CA LEU A 269 13.50 16.76 3.66
C LEU A 269 14.55 15.85 3.00
N ALA A 270 14.23 14.57 2.75
CA ALA A 270 15.19 13.58 2.27
C ALA A 270 16.43 13.47 3.19
N CYS A 271 16.23 13.61 4.50
CA CYS A 271 17.28 13.56 5.50
C CYS A 271 17.35 12.19 6.18
N GLY A 272 18.54 11.59 6.21
CA GLY A 272 18.82 10.30 6.85
C GLY A 272 18.82 9.12 5.89
N ASP A 273 19.42 8.02 6.34
CA ASP A 273 19.57 6.78 5.58
C ASP A 273 18.48 5.79 5.95
N PRO A 274 17.59 5.43 5.01
CA PRO A 274 16.51 4.50 5.30
C PRO A 274 17.04 3.09 5.50
N ALA A 275 16.59 2.41 6.56
CA ALA A 275 17.02 1.06 6.91
C ALA A 275 15.88 0.21 7.49
N LEU A 276 16.11 -1.09 7.56
CA LEU A 276 15.23 -2.06 8.21
C LEU A 276 15.92 -2.72 9.40
N GLN A 277 15.14 -3.04 10.43
CA GLN A 277 15.59 -3.85 11.56
C GLN A 277 15.66 -5.33 11.16
N GLY A 278 16.87 -5.88 11.07
CA GLY A 278 17.08 -7.30 10.84
C GLY A 278 17.15 -8.11 12.13
N LEU A 279 16.91 -9.43 12.03
CA LEU A 279 17.02 -10.39 13.14
C LEU A 279 18.45 -10.53 13.70
N GLN A 280 19.46 -10.14 12.93
CA GLN A 280 20.90 -10.21 13.29
C GLN A 280 21.65 -8.87 13.10
N GLY A 281 20.95 -7.75 12.89
CA GLY A 281 21.56 -6.43 12.66
C GLY A 281 20.78 -5.55 11.67
N THR A 282 21.24 -4.31 11.50
CA THR A 282 20.63 -3.30 10.61
C THR A 282 20.85 -3.62 9.12
N ALA A 283 19.79 -3.57 8.31
CA ALA A 283 19.88 -3.65 6.85
C ALA A 283 19.67 -2.25 6.23
N SER A 284 20.76 -1.60 5.78
CA SER A 284 20.69 -0.31 5.07
C SER A 284 20.13 -0.48 3.66
N LEU A 285 19.24 0.42 3.23
CA LEU A 285 18.68 0.43 1.88
C LEU A 285 19.55 1.21 0.89
N VAL A 286 20.42 2.11 1.36
CA VAL A 286 21.36 2.87 0.52
C VAL A 286 22.77 2.42 0.82
#